data_AF-A0AAD7E9L6-F1
#
_entry.id   AF-A0AAD7E9L6-F1
#
_cell.length_a   1.000
_cell.length_b   1.000
_cell.length_c   1.000
_cell.angle_alpha   90.00
_cell.angle_beta   90.00
_cell.angle_gamma   90.00
#
_symmetry.space_group_name_H-M   'P 1'
#
loop_
_entity.id
_entity.type
_entity.pdbx_description
1 polymer ?
#
loop_
_entity_poly.entity_id
_entity_poly.type
_entity_poly.pdbx_seq_one_letter_code
_entity_poly.pdbx_strand_id
1 'polypeptide(L)'
;MVLDVLVGSEKDLSDRETVCSVGTITPREYDALETIAARNARVIGVVRAVSAVDGPFAGWNCLARIASNVRLPGSFVADVVRGITLYPNLRASAPPSSPPTNLCAVITRDDLRDSITAVPPKTLGGRTWMQSVVHTAVLRRWSNAPGFAPIGPCIAFGFLGIQRKILHRADIGECDALMYLGSLVDYDLDSVKEYSPGFARAMEIALRSVVHVGSNMQGMALASLVNLDVQLHNREVQKRWIGKRAGWHVHGDMSADEWASTVLTDCGSLGAFGYEPAGAYPESRLGMFAATIVASSYDVLYDRATHQLAAPMLYVAAVGMATYNMHCIFTTFALDAVATRVSGLDGGAIPLFGDNSLLITATWSPFNIRYHTWERFVKYSRQITRSSSTGVCNLAAMAKKSLVLPCNDIAEAWRQANTHGAEATLIPRITTRYTPSPTQEITSVPQPQLCSSCKQGFAEAIQAFETDEIHAINGIPTSVINCKAVAIAAAIRRASFFASGNGCCDVCACRIGSWADEVSPEVMAALMESEHNTSASEWLLQCYAVACIPLMPMSVPSILSGFDLLCEVREHEGAMGARDVLDI
;
A
#
# COMPACT_ATOMS: atom_id res chain seq x y z
N MET A 1 -2.97 -28.34 -3.76
CA MET A 1 -1.82 -29.21 -3.45
C MET A 1 -1.52 -29.29 -1.94
N VAL A 2 -2.43 -28.87 -1.04
CA VAL A 2 -2.14 -28.65 0.39
C VAL A 2 -3.37 -28.96 1.26
N LEU A 3 -3.71 -30.23 1.51
CA LEU A 3 -4.96 -30.53 2.26
C LEU A 3 -4.87 -31.80 3.15
N ASP A 4 -3.70 -32.19 3.68
CA ASP A 4 -3.60 -33.50 4.33
C ASP A 4 -4.04 -33.59 5.82
N VAL A 5 -4.32 -32.48 6.52
CA VAL A 5 -5.05 -32.51 7.81
C VAL A 5 -5.81 -31.20 8.02
N LEU A 6 -7.14 -31.20 7.94
CA LEU A 6 -7.96 -29.98 8.05
C LEU A 6 -8.91 -29.97 9.25
N VAL A 7 -9.30 -31.14 9.75
CA VAL A 7 -10.32 -31.27 10.79
C VAL A 7 -9.69 -31.56 12.15
N GLY A 8 -10.00 -30.74 13.14
CA GLY A 8 -9.62 -30.89 14.54
C GLY A 8 -10.86 -30.94 15.42
N SER A 9 -11.03 -32.07 16.11
CA SER A 9 -12.04 -32.46 17.12
C SER A 9 -13.55 -32.23 16.85
N GLU A 10 -14.38 -32.99 17.56
CA GLU A 10 -15.73 -33.47 17.22
C GLU A 10 -16.92 -32.48 17.30
N LYS A 11 -16.72 -31.16 17.37
CA LYS A 11 -17.85 -30.23 17.56
C LYS A 11 -17.72 -28.97 16.72
N ASP A 12 -18.52 -28.87 15.65
CA ASP A 12 -19.18 -27.62 15.16
C ASP A 12 -19.66 -27.69 13.68
N LEU A 13 -20.39 -28.73 13.28
CA LEU A 13 -21.06 -28.77 11.96
C LEU A 13 -22.57 -29.03 12.01
N SER A 14 -23.21 -29.04 13.19
CA SER A 14 -24.63 -29.42 13.31
C SER A 14 -25.63 -28.50 12.60
N ASP A 15 -25.22 -27.32 12.14
CA ASP A 15 -26.17 -26.25 11.81
C ASP A 15 -26.13 -25.73 10.36
N ARG A 16 -25.45 -26.37 9.39
CA ARG A 16 -25.32 -25.77 8.03
C ARG A 16 -25.46 -26.75 6.86
N GLU A 17 -26.55 -26.61 6.10
CA GLU A 17 -26.67 -27.13 4.73
C GLU A 17 -25.64 -26.44 3.82
N THR A 18 -24.68 -27.21 3.27
CA THR A 18 -23.67 -26.69 2.35
C THR A 18 -24.18 -26.81 0.92
N VAL A 19 -24.52 -25.68 0.29
CA VAL A 19 -24.90 -25.63 -1.13
C VAL A 19 -23.66 -25.35 -1.99
N CYS A 20 -23.29 -26.30 -2.84
CA CYS A 20 -22.43 -26.12 -4.02
C CYS A 20 -22.79 -27.18 -5.08
N SER A 21 -22.83 -26.80 -6.36
CA SER A 21 -23.41 -27.58 -7.48
C SER A 21 -22.66 -28.86 -7.87
N VAL A 22 -21.47 -29.11 -7.31
CA VAL A 22 -20.56 -30.20 -7.76
C VAL A 22 -20.04 -31.08 -6.62
N GLY A 23 -20.57 -30.92 -5.41
CA GLY A 23 -20.22 -31.79 -4.29
C GLY A 23 -20.76 -31.24 -2.98
N THR A 24 -21.80 -31.88 -2.46
CA THR A 24 -22.27 -31.63 -1.10
C THR A 24 -21.62 -32.64 -0.15
N ILE A 25 -21.19 -32.15 1.01
CA ILE A 25 -21.00 -32.98 2.19
C ILE A 25 -22.13 -32.58 3.10
N THR A 26 -23.13 -33.43 3.25
CA THR A 26 -24.15 -33.20 4.28
C THR A 26 -23.52 -33.41 5.67
N PRO A 27 -23.97 -32.70 6.71
CA PRO A 27 -23.54 -32.97 8.09
C PRO A 27 -23.66 -34.47 8.43
N ARG A 28 -24.72 -35.12 7.94
CA ARG A 28 -24.96 -36.56 8.10
C ARG A 28 -23.91 -37.44 7.42
N GLU A 29 -23.46 -37.11 6.20
CA GLU A 29 -22.39 -37.85 5.51
C GLU A 29 -21.03 -37.62 6.16
N TYR A 30 -20.80 -36.43 6.71
CA TYR A 30 -19.57 -36.10 7.42
C TYR A 30 -19.48 -36.82 8.78
N ASP A 31 -20.57 -36.82 9.53
CA ASP A 31 -20.66 -37.47 10.85
C ASP A 31 -20.60 -39.00 10.73
N ALA A 32 -21.07 -39.56 9.60
CA ALA A 32 -20.96 -40.98 9.28
C ALA A 32 -19.52 -41.45 9.00
N LEU A 33 -18.56 -40.54 8.80
CA LEU A 33 -17.15 -40.90 8.65
C LEU A 33 -16.52 -41.05 10.04
N GLU A 34 -16.15 -42.28 10.39
CA GLU A 34 -15.69 -42.65 11.73
C GLU A 34 -14.29 -42.14 12.09
N THR A 35 -13.48 -41.73 11.11
CA THR A 35 -12.09 -41.29 11.34
C THR A 35 -11.81 -39.90 10.79
N ILE A 36 -10.91 -39.17 11.47
CA ILE A 36 -10.38 -37.88 11.00
C ILE A 36 -9.74 -38.02 9.60
N ALA A 37 -9.05 -39.13 9.33
CA ALA A 37 -8.45 -39.40 8.03
C ALA A 37 -9.51 -39.53 6.92
N ALA A 38 -10.61 -40.24 7.17
CA ALA A 38 -11.70 -40.38 6.22
C ALA A 38 -12.44 -39.05 5.99
N ARG A 39 -12.66 -38.27 7.06
CA ARG A 39 -13.22 -36.91 6.98
C ARG A 39 -12.34 -35.99 6.14
N ASN A 40 -11.04 -35.94 6.42
CA ASN A 40 -10.08 -35.16 5.63
C ASN A 40 -10.06 -35.61 4.17
N ALA A 41 -9.95 -36.91 3.89
CA ALA A 41 -9.96 -37.43 2.52
C ALA A 41 -11.23 -37.03 1.74
N ARG A 42 -12.38 -37.02 2.40
CA ARG A 42 -13.65 -36.58 1.80
C ARG A 42 -13.64 -35.07 1.51
N VAL A 43 -13.23 -34.24 2.48
CA VAL A 43 -13.10 -32.78 2.30
C VAL A 43 -12.13 -32.46 1.15
N ILE A 44 -10.97 -33.12 1.12
CA ILE A 44 -10.00 -33.01 0.02
C ILE A 44 -10.64 -33.32 -1.33
N GLY A 45 -11.36 -34.44 -1.42
CA GLY A 45 -12.02 -34.87 -2.64
C GLY A 45 -13.02 -33.84 -3.16
N VAL A 46 -13.85 -33.29 -2.27
CA VAL A 46 -14.85 -32.27 -2.63
C VAL A 46 -14.18 -30.94 -3.02
N VAL A 47 -13.22 -30.45 -2.25
CA VAL A 47 -12.50 -29.20 -2.58
C VAL A 47 -11.78 -29.33 -3.91
N ARG A 48 -11.12 -30.47 -4.20
CA ARG A 48 -10.48 -30.73 -5.50
C ARG A 48 -11.50 -30.81 -6.63
N ALA A 49 -12.65 -31.45 -6.42
CA ALA A 49 -13.70 -31.53 -7.44
C ALA A 49 -14.27 -30.15 -7.78
N VAL A 50 -14.59 -29.32 -6.77
CA VAL A 50 -15.03 -27.93 -6.97
C VAL A 50 -13.93 -27.13 -7.66
N SER A 51 -12.68 -27.25 -7.21
CA SER A 51 -11.57 -26.52 -7.81
C SER A 51 -11.31 -26.90 -9.27
N ALA A 52 -11.53 -28.16 -9.65
CA ALA A 52 -11.36 -28.63 -11.02
C ALA A 52 -12.46 -28.12 -11.96
N VAL A 53 -13.68 -27.90 -11.44
CA VAL A 53 -14.84 -27.51 -12.24
C VAL A 53 -15.00 -25.99 -12.30
N ASP A 54 -14.90 -25.33 -11.15
CA ASP A 54 -15.20 -23.91 -10.97
C ASP A 54 -13.95 -23.05 -10.73
N GLY A 55 -12.75 -23.66 -10.72
CA GLY A 55 -11.47 -22.98 -10.57
C GLY A 55 -10.94 -22.88 -9.13
N PRO A 56 -9.68 -22.44 -8.94
CA PRO A 56 -8.98 -22.50 -7.65
C PRO A 56 -9.67 -21.69 -6.53
N PHE A 57 -10.20 -20.51 -6.83
CA PHE A 57 -10.86 -19.66 -5.83
C PHE A 57 -12.20 -20.22 -5.35
N ALA A 58 -12.92 -20.95 -6.20
CA ALA A 58 -14.10 -21.71 -5.78
C ALA A 58 -13.71 -22.83 -4.80
N GLY A 59 -12.56 -23.47 -5.03
CA GLY A 59 -11.95 -24.43 -4.09
C GLY A 59 -11.62 -23.81 -2.73
N TRP A 60 -11.00 -22.63 -2.70
CA TRP A 60 -10.73 -21.90 -1.46
C TRP A 60 -12.01 -21.54 -0.70
N ASN A 61 -13.04 -21.07 -1.40
CA ASN A 61 -14.33 -20.77 -0.80
C ASN A 61 -15.02 -22.02 -0.25
N CYS A 62 -14.95 -23.14 -0.98
CA CYS A 62 -15.43 -24.43 -0.53
C CYS A 62 -14.73 -24.86 0.77
N LEU A 63 -13.40 -24.75 0.83
CA LEU A 63 -12.61 -25.08 2.01
C LEU A 63 -13.01 -24.23 3.22
N ALA A 64 -13.07 -22.90 3.07
CA ALA A 64 -13.42 -21.99 4.16
C ALA A 64 -14.83 -22.22 4.72
N ARG A 65 -15.76 -22.72 3.89
CA ARG A 65 -17.12 -23.05 4.31
C ARG A 65 -17.24 -24.39 5.01
N ILE A 66 -16.49 -25.41 4.56
CA ILE A 66 -16.59 -26.78 5.07
C ILE A 66 -15.72 -26.98 6.32
N ALA A 67 -14.57 -26.32 6.39
CA ALA A 67 -13.61 -26.46 7.50
C ALA A 67 -13.55 -25.16 8.31
N SER A 68 -14.62 -24.82 9.02
CA SER A 68 -14.71 -23.60 9.86
C SER A 68 -13.64 -23.51 10.95
N ASN A 69 -13.07 -24.66 11.33
CA ASN A 69 -11.99 -24.80 12.28
C ASN A 69 -10.61 -24.47 11.69
N VAL A 70 -10.49 -24.33 10.36
CA VAL A 70 -9.31 -23.72 9.76
C VAL A 70 -9.42 -22.21 9.95
N ARG A 71 -8.36 -21.57 10.46
CA ARG A 71 -8.34 -20.13 10.77
C ARG A 71 -8.32 -19.23 9.53
N LEU A 72 -9.22 -19.47 8.59
CA LEU A 72 -9.40 -18.73 7.36
C LEU A 72 -10.81 -18.10 7.37
N PRO A 73 -10.94 -16.79 7.62
CA PRO A 73 -12.26 -16.15 7.72
C PRO A 73 -13.05 -16.31 6.41
N GLY A 74 -14.27 -16.85 6.48
CA GLY A 74 -15.10 -17.04 5.28
C GLY A 74 -15.45 -15.72 4.56
N SER A 75 -15.58 -14.63 5.31
CA SER A 75 -15.77 -13.27 4.77
C SER A 75 -14.56 -12.78 3.98
N PHE A 76 -13.34 -13.09 4.42
CA PHE A 76 -12.11 -12.79 3.69
C PHE A 76 -12.08 -13.52 2.35
N VAL A 77 -12.38 -14.82 2.35
CA VAL A 77 -12.40 -15.59 1.10
C VAL A 77 -13.52 -15.14 0.17
N ALA A 78 -14.67 -14.72 0.71
CA ALA A 78 -15.75 -14.16 -0.09
C ALA A 78 -15.35 -12.84 -0.78
N ASP A 79 -14.64 -11.95 -0.09
CA ASP A 79 -14.09 -10.73 -0.69
C ASP A 79 -13.05 -11.08 -1.78
N VAL A 80 -12.17 -12.06 -1.55
CA VAL A 80 -11.21 -12.58 -2.55
C VAL A 80 -11.91 -13.10 -3.81
N VAL A 81 -12.91 -13.97 -3.65
CA VAL A 81 -13.67 -14.53 -4.76
C VAL A 81 -14.37 -13.42 -5.55
N ARG A 82 -14.94 -12.44 -4.86
CA ARG A 82 -15.59 -11.29 -5.49
C ARG A 82 -14.60 -10.51 -6.34
N GLY A 83 -13.45 -10.13 -5.78
CA GLY A 83 -12.43 -9.36 -6.50
C GLY A 83 -11.90 -10.09 -7.74
N ILE A 84 -11.55 -11.37 -7.61
CA ILE A 84 -11.06 -12.17 -8.75
C ILE A 84 -12.14 -12.34 -9.84
N THR A 85 -13.40 -12.53 -9.47
CA THR A 85 -14.49 -12.69 -10.46
C THR A 85 -14.72 -11.40 -11.24
N LEU A 86 -14.47 -10.26 -10.61
CA LEU A 86 -14.67 -8.94 -11.21
C LEU A 86 -13.48 -8.52 -12.10
N TYR A 87 -12.26 -8.92 -11.74
CA TYR A 87 -11.03 -8.47 -12.41
C TYR A 87 -11.01 -8.69 -13.94
N PRO A 88 -11.37 -9.86 -14.50
CA PRO A 88 -11.41 -10.06 -15.95
C PRO A 88 -12.51 -9.28 -16.68
N ASN A 89 -13.53 -8.79 -15.95
CA ASN A 89 -14.70 -8.10 -16.48
C ASN A 89 -14.55 -6.57 -16.50
N LEU A 90 -13.44 -6.06 -15.96
CA LEU A 90 -13.07 -4.66 -16.05
C LEU A 90 -12.96 -4.24 -17.52
N ARG A 91 -13.56 -3.10 -17.89
CA ARG A 91 -13.58 -2.59 -19.27
C ARG A 91 -12.54 -1.51 -19.44
N ALA A 92 -11.83 -1.55 -20.56
CA ALA A 92 -11.02 -0.43 -21.00
C ALA A 92 -11.87 0.85 -21.02
N SER A 93 -11.51 1.89 -20.27
CA SER A 93 -12.18 3.17 -20.45
C SER A 93 -11.66 3.84 -21.71
N ALA A 94 -12.52 4.63 -22.35
CA ALA A 94 -12.05 5.57 -23.34
C ALA A 94 -11.04 6.54 -22.68
N PRO A 95 -9.94 6.89 -23.37
CA PRO A 95 -9.10 7.98 -22.91
C PRO A 95 -9.99 9.20 -22.68
N PRO A 96 -9.83 9.93 -21.56
CA PRO A 96 -10.66 11.06 -21.27
C PRO A 96 -10.40 12.08 -22.37
N SER A 97 -11.48 12.61 -22.92
CA SER A 97 -11.44 13.70 -23.89
C SER A 97 -11.06 15.03 -23.24
N SER A 98 -10.21 14.98 -22.20
CA SER A 98 -9.79 16.16 -21.45
C SER A 98 -9.19 17.17 -22.43
N PRO A 99 -9.58 18.45 -22.36
CA PRO A 99 -8.92 19.47 -23.17
C PRO A 99 -7.41 19.41 -22.89
N PRO A 100 -6.56 19.65 -23.91
CA PRO A 100 -5.12 19.64 -23.70
C PRO A 100 -4.76 20.61 -22.58
N THR A 101 -4.31 20.07 -21.44
CA THR A 101 -3.63 20.87 -20.44
C THR A 101 -2.21 21.14 -20.93
N ASN A 102 -1.58 22.22 -20.48
CA ASN A 102 -0.17 22.47 -20.73
C ASN A 102 0.75 21.66 -19.78
N LEU A 103 0.21 20.64 -19.11
CA LEU A 103 0.92 19.80 -18.16
C LEU A 103 1.43 18.55 -18.87
N CYS A 104 2.69 18.20 -18.65
CA CYS A 104 3.29 17.02 -19.27
C CYS A 104 4.23 16.30 -18.30
N ALA A 105 4.13 14.97 -18.30
CA ALA A 105 5.12 14.07 -17.70
C ALA A 105 5.67 13.15 -18.79
N VAL A 106 6.99 13.08 -18.90
CA VAL A 106 7.71 12.20 -19.81
C VAL A 106 8.50 11.20 -18.99
N ILE A 107 8.11 9.93 -19.03
CA ILE A 107 8.83 8.87 -18.34
C ILE A 107 10.03 8.46 -19.19
N THR A 108 11.24 8.52 -18.62
CA THR A 108 12.49 8.23 -19.32
C THR A 108 13.54 7.58 -18.43
N ARG A 109 14.38 6.72 -19.02
CA ARG A 109 15.59 6.17 -18.40
C ARG A 109 16.82 7.04 -18.61
N ASP A 110 16.73 8.02 -19.51
CA ASP A 110 17.80 8.97 -19.73
C ASP A 110 17.95 9.84 -18.49
N ASP A 111 19.20 10.13 -18.08
CA ASP A 111 19.50 10.99 -16.93
C ASP A 111 19.19 12.46 -17.25
N LEU A 112 17.90 12.78 -17.40
CA LEU A 112 17.36 14.11 -17.66
C LEU A 112 16.93 14.78 -16.35
N ARG A 113 17.76 14.64 -15.31
CA ARG A 113 17.52 15.22 -13.96
C ARG A 113 17.17 16.70 -13.99
N ASP A 114 17.69 17.46 -14.95
CA ASP A 114 17.47 18.91 -15.03
C ASP A 114 16.15 19.30 -15.74
N SER A 115 15.39 18.35 -16.26
CA SER A 115 14.12 18.61 -16.94
C SER A 115 12.93 18.62 -15.96
N ILE A 116 12.06 19.63 -16.12
CA ILE A 116 10.81 19.79 -15.35
C ILE A 116 9.74 18.77 -15.76
N THR A 117 9.81 18.22 -16.97
CA THR A 117 8.80 17.27 -17.48
C THR A 117 9.27 15.83 -17.43
N ALA A 118 10.59 15.58 -17.45
CA ALA A 118 11.13 14.23 -17.38
C ALA A 118 10.97 13.66 -15.97
N VAL A 119 10.55 12.41 -15.85
CA VAL A 119 10.47 11.67 -14.59
C VAL A 119 11.10 10.30 -14.79
N PRO A 120 11.80 9.75 -13.78
CA PRO A 120 12.32 8.40 -13.86
C PRO A 120 11.20 7.35 -13.97
N PRO A 121 11.48 6.12 -14.43
CA PRO A 121 10.52 5.03 -14.36
C PRO A 121 10.22 4.64 -12.91
N LYS A 122 9.14 3.88 -12.69
CA LYS A 122 8.87 3.23 -11.40
C LYS A 122 9.96 2.20 -11.12
N THR A 123 10.61 2.28 -9.97
CA THR A 123 11.78 1.43 -9.64
C THR A 123 11.67 0.79 -8.27
N LEU A 124 12.59 -0.09 -7.87
CA LEU A 124 12.80 -0.44 -6.45
C LEU A 124 13.99 0.32 -5.84
N GLY A 125 14.57 1.25 -6.59
CA GLY A 125 15.66 2.11 -6.15
C GLY A 125 17.06 1.56 -6.38
N GLY A 126 17.19 0.56 -7.25
CA GLY A 126 18.49 -0.03 -7.56
C GLY A 126 19.14 -0.67 -6.34
N ARG A 127 20.48 -0.62 -6.32
CA ARG A 127 21.35 -1.07 -5.21
C ARG A 127 22.04 0.07 -4.48
N THR A 128 21.70 1.32 -4.77
CA THR A 128 22.41 2.47 -4.19
C THR A 128 22.30 2.49 -2.66
N TRP A 129 21.15 2.08 -2.13
CA TRP A 129 20.92 1.91 -0.69
C TRP A 129 21.88 0.89 -0.03
N MET A 130 22.45 -0.06 -0.78
CA MET A 130 23.45 -1.02 -0.25
C MET A 130 24.77 -0.34 0.11
N GLN A 131 25.02 0.87 -0.41
CA GLN A 131 26.20 1.66 -0.05
C GLN A 131 26.06 2.30 1.33
N SER A 132 24.84 2.46 1.83
CA SER A 132 24.59 2.96 3.18
C SER A 132 24.81 1.87 4.22
N VAL A 133 25.80 2.11 5.10
CA VAL A 133 26.11 1.22 6.23
C VAL A 133 24.93 1.12 7.18
N VAL A 134 24.22 2.24 7.40
CA VAL A 134 23.04 2.30 8.28
C VAL A 134 21.91 1.46 7.70
N HIS A 135 21.54 1.68 6.42
CA HIS A 135 20.49 0.90 5.76
C HIS A 135 20.83 -0.59 5.75
N THR A 136 22.07 -0.95 5.41
CA THR A 136 22.49 -2.36 5.36
C THR A 136 22.44 -3.01 6.75
N ALA A 137 22.84 -2.30 7.81
CA ALA A 137 22.81 -2.81 9.18
C ALA A 137 21.37 -2.94 9.71
N VAL A 138 20.49 -2.00 9.40
CA VAL A 138 19.06 -2.06 9.74
C VAL A 138 18.38 -3.18 8.96
N LEU A 139 18.61 -3.27 7.65
CA LEU A 139 18.04 -4.32 6.80
C LEU A 139 18.47 -5.72 7.26
N ARG A 140 19.73 -5.93 7.65
CA ARG A 140 20.18 -7.23 8.18
C ARG A 140 19.44 -7.66 9.45
N ARG A 141 19.00 -6.71 10.28
CA ARG A 141 18.17 -7.00 11.47
C ARG A 141 16.70 -7.26 11.11
N TRP A 142 16.28 -6.82 9.92
CA TRP A 142 14.89 -6.88 9.43
C TRP A 142 14.62 -7.98 8.41
N SER A 143 15.62 -8.41 7.66
CA SER A 143 15.54 -9.51 6.72
C SER A 143 15.96 -10.80 7.42
N ASN A 144 15.07 -11.32 8.28
CA ASN A 144 15.29 -12.57 9.01
C ASN A 144 14.80 -13.82 8.25
N ALA A 145 14.38 -13.69 6.99
CA ALA A 145 13.93 -14.79 6.16
C ALA A 145 15.07 -15.27 5.25
N PRO A 146 15.75 -16.40 5.58
CA PRO A 146 16.80 -16.95 4.73
C PRO A 146 16.28 -17.34 3.34
N GLY A 147 17.13 -17.12 2.33
CA GLY A 147 16.85 -17.52 0.96
C GLY A 147 16.24 -16.44 0.08
N PHE A 148 15.86 -15.29 0.64
CA PHE A 148 15.47 -14.11 -0.16
C PHE A 148 16.68 -13.19 -0.34
N ALA A 149 16.92 -12.74 -1.57
CA ALA A 149 17.93 -11.74 -1.84
C ALA A 149 17.53 -10.38 -1.23
N PRO A 150 18.50 -9.51 -0.92
CA PRO A 150 18.20 -8.19 -0.36
C PRO A 150 17.32 -7.37 -1.32
N ILE A 151 16.33 -6.67 -0.78
CA ILE A 151 15.47 -5.72 -1.51
C ILE A 151 15.62 -4.36 -0.84
N GLY A 152 15.58 -3.28 -1.63
CA GLY A 152 15.53 -1.92 -1.09
C GLY A 152 14.31 -1.70 -0.18
N PRO A 153 14.33 -0.67 0.69
CA PRO A 153 13.24 -0.39 1.61
C PRO A 153 11.95 -0.06 0.83
N CYS A 154 11.02 -1.01 0.82
CA CYS A 154 9.69 -0.91 0.24
C CYS A 154 8.59 -1.13 1.31
N ILE A 155 7.34 -0.90 0.92
CA ILE A 155 6.15 -1.05 1.78
C ILE A 155 6.10 -2.41 2.50
N ALA A 156 6.57 -3.49 1.87
CA ALA A 156 6.58 -4.83 2.46
C ALA A 156 7.34 -4.86 3.80
N PHE A 157 8.45 -4.11 3.93
CA PHE A 157 9.19 -4.04 5.19
C PHE A 157 8.36 -3.40 6.30
N GLY A 158 7.55 -2.38 6.01
CA GLY A 158 6.67 -1.79 7.01
C GLY A 158 5.70 -2.84 7.58
N PHE A 159 5.15 -3.71 6.72
CA PHE A 159 4.28 -4.82 7.16
C PHE A 159 5.03 -5.85 8.03
N LEU A 160 6.32 -6.12 7.78
CA LEU A 160 7.13 -6.96 8.66
C LEU A 160 7.36 -6.31 10.03
N GLY A 161 7.51 -4.98 10.06
CA GLY A 161 7.72 -4.22 11.28
C GLY A 161 6.59 -4.39 12.28
N ILE A 162 5.35 -4.27 11.81
CA ILE A 162 4.19 -4.50 12.69
C ILE A 162 4.06 -5.98 13.08
N GLN A 163 4.36 -6.91 12.17
CA GLN A 163 4.34 -8.34 12.48
C GLN A 163 5.25 -8.69 13.66
N ARG A 164 6.44 -8.10 13.73
CA ARG A 164 7.36 -8.28 14.87
C ARG A 164 6.81 -7.78 16.20
N LYS A 165 5.85 -6.86 16.18
CA LYS A 165 5.18 -6.31 17.36
C LYS A 165 3.98 -7.12 17.81
N ILE A 166 3.23 -7.68 16.86
CA ILE A 166 1.91 -8.29 17.15
C ILE A 166 1.93 -9.82 17.15
N LEU A 167 2.90 -10.42 16.46
CA LEU A 167 3.00 -11.87 16.35
C LEU A 167 3.68 -12.47 17.59
N HIS A 168 3.42 -13.76 17.81
CA HIS A 168 4.16 -14.51 18.81
C HIS A 168 5.63 -14.60 18.39
N ARG A 169 6.58 -14.41 19.31
CA ARG A 169 8.02 -14.35 18.97
C ARG A 169 8.55 -15.59 18.23
N ALA A 170 7.95 -16.75 18.51
CA ALA A 170 8.31 -18.01 17.85
C ALA A 170 7.91 -18.05 16.36
N ASP A 171 6.90 -17.26 15.96
CA ASP A 171 6.25 -17.34 14.66
C ASP A 171 6.81 -16.32 13.66
N ILE A 172 7.50 -15.26 14.14
CA ILE A 172 7.96 -14.12 13.33
C ILE A 172 8.71 -14.56 12.07
N GLY A 173 9.72 -15.43 12.21
CA GLY A 173 10.54 -15.83 11.06
C GLY A 173 9.78 -16.66 10.02
N GLU A 174 8.74 -17.37 10.42
CA GLU A 174 7.88 -18.12 9.52
C GLU A 174 6.84 -17.22 8.84
N CYS A 175 6.22 -16.31 9.61
CA CYS A 175 5.31 -15.30 9.06
C CYS A 175 6.00 -14.36 8.06
N ASP A 176 7.22 -13.89 8.36
CA ASP A 176 8.02 -13.05 7.46
C ASP A 176 8.18 -13.76 6.09
N ALA A 177 8.47 -15.06 6.09
CA ALA A 177 8.62 -15.84 4.86
C ALA A 177 7.28 -16.04 4.13
N LEU A 178 6.19 -16.28 4.85
CA LEU A 178 4.86 -16.46 4.26
C LEU A 178 4.33 -15.18 3.61
N MET A 179 4.59 -14.01 4.19
CA MET A 179 4.24 -12.72 3.60
C MET A 179 4.87 -12.50 2.23
N TYR A 180 6.12 -12.94 2.07
CA TYR A 180 6.83 -12.79 0.82
C TYR A 180 6.25 -13.61 -0.33
N LEU A 181 5.43 -14.65 -0.08
CA LEU A 181 4.79 -15.43 -1.15
C LEU A 181 3.91 -14.55 -2.05
N GLY A 182 3.06 -13.71 -1.47
CA GLY A 182 2.21 -12.79 -2.23
C GLY A 182 2.96 -11.53 -2.66
N SER A 183 3.67 -10.90 -1.72
CA SER A 183 4.26 -9.58 -1.95
C SER A 183 5.35 -9.60 -3.03
N LEU A 184 6.15 -10.65 -3.11
CA LEU A 184 7.24 -10.71 -4.09
C LEU A 184 6.75 -11.10 -5.49
N VAL A 185 5.59 -11.77 -5.62
CA VAL A 185 4.93 -11.99 -6.92
C VAL A 185 4.36 -10.67 -7.45
N ASP A 186 3.84 -9.81 -6.58
CA ASP A 186 3.43 -8.46 -6.98
C ASP A 186 4.61 -7.66 -7.56
N TYR A 187 5.81 -7.83 -7.01
CA TYR A 187 7.05 -7.26 -7.54
C TYR A 187 7.73 -8.08 -8.65
N ASP A 188 7.11 -9.13 -9.21
CA ASP A 188 7.73 -10.02 -10.21
C ASP A 188 9.06 -10.70 -9.80
N LEU A 189 9.37 -10.72 -8.50
CA LEU A 189 10.61 -11.25 -7.92
C LEU A 189 10.60 -12.79 -7.79
N ASP A 190 9.45 -13.45 -7.92
CA ASP A 190 9.35 -14.92 -8.01
C ASP A 190 10.02 -15.48 -9.28
N SER A 191 10.14 -14.66 -10.33
CA SER A 191 10.82 -15.03 -11.57
C SER A 191 12.34 -14.86 -11.50
N VAL A 192 12.85 -14.22 -10.44
CA VAL A 192 14.26 -13.90 -10.25
C VAL A 192 14.93 -15.03 -9.47
N LYS A 193 15.98 -15.61 -10.05
CA LYS A 193 16.65 -16.84 -9.57
C LYS A 193 17.15 -16.71 -8.13
N GLU A 194 17.59 -15.52 -7.75
CA GLU A 194 18.14 -15.20 -6.43
C GLU A 194 17.09 -15.33 -5.30
N TYR A 195 15.80 -15.25 -5.61
CA TYR A 195 14.71 -15.38 -4.62
C TYR A 195 14.11 -16.79 -4.56
N SER A 196 14.41 -17.66 -5.54
CA SER A 196 13.85 -19.01 -5.63
C SER A 196 14.05 -19.86 -4.36
N PRO A 197 15.22 -19.82 -3.66
CA PRO A 197 15.39 -20.56 -2.40
C PRO A 197 14.44 -20.08 -1.29
N GLY A 198 14.22 -18.78 -1.18
CA GLY A 198 13.29 -18.17 -0.22
C GLY A 198 11.85 -18.58 -0.49
N PHE A 199 11.44 -18.56 -1.77
CA PHE A 199 10.12 -19.06 -2.19
C PHE A 199 9.91 -20.53 -1.85
N ALA A 200 10.88 -21.39 -2.17
CA ALA A 200 10.80 -22.81 -1.84
C ALA A 200 10.65 -23.05 -0.32
N ARG A 201 11.41 -22.31 0.48
CA ARG A 201 11.30 -22.34 1.94
C ARG A 201 9.94 -21.85 2.43
N ALA A 202 9.43 -20.74 1.90
CA ALA A 202 8.13 -20.20 2.31
C ALA A 202 6.99 -21.19 1.98
N MET A 203 7.07 -21.87 0.84
CA MET A 203 6.16 -22.96 0.49
C MET A 203 6.28 -24.14 1.47
N GLU A 204 7.49 -24.53 1.87
CA GLU A 204 7.70 -25.58 2.87
C GLU A 204 7.09 -25.20 4.23
N ILE A 205 7.31 -23.96 4.68
CA ILE A 205 6.69 -23.42 5.89
C ILE A 205 5.16 -23.52 5.76
N ALA A 206 4.58 -23.04 4.66
CA ALA A 206 3.14 -23.11 4.44
C ALA A 206 2.63 -24.56 4.57
N LEU A 207 3.29 -25.52 3.92
CA LEU A 207 2.94 -26.94 3.98
C LEU A 207 2.96 -27.51 5.40
N ARG A 208 3.93 -27.12 6.23
CA ARG A 208 4.01 -27.55 7.63
C ARG A 208 2.96 -26.85 8.50
N SER A 209 2.72 -25.57 8.26
CA SER A 209 1.79 -24.77 9.08
C SER A 209 0.33 -25.11 8.82
N VAL A 210 -0.06 -25.47 7.58
CA VAL A 210 -1.47 -25.77 7.25
C VAL A 210 -2.03 -26.99 7.99
N VAL A 211 -1.20 -27.90 8.48
CA VAL A 211 -1.64 -29.11 9.21
C VAL A 211 -1.82 -28.87 10.71
N HIS A 212 -1.46 -27.68 11.22
CA HIS A 212 -1.64 -27.30 12.62
C HIS A 212 -3.02 -26.69 12.86
N VAL A 213 -4.04 -27.54 12.84
CA VAL A 213 -5.46 -27.15 12.91
C VAL A 213 -5.77 -26.20 14.06
N GLY A 214 -6.43 -25.07 13.77
CA GLY A 214 -6.84 -24.07 14.73
C GLY A 214 -5.74 -23.08 15.18
N SER A 215 -4.49 -23.27 14.73
CA SER A 215 -3.38 -22.37 15.06
C SER A 215 -3.39 -21.09 14.22
N ASN A 216 -2.84 -19.99 14.76
CA ASN A 216 -2.66 -18.74 14.00
C ASN A 216 -1.80 -18.98 12.74
N MET A 217 -0.77 -19.83 12.86
CA MET A 217 0.11 -20.19 11.75
C MET A 217 -0.62 -20.93 10.62
N GLN A 218 -1.61 -21.77 10.93
CA GLN A 218 -2.45 -22.36 9.89
C GLN A 218 -3.21 -21.27 9.11
N GLY A 219 -3.82 -20.32 9.82
CA GLY A 219 -4.55 -19.22 9.18
C GLY A 219 -3.64 -18.36 8.31
N MET A 220 -2.48 -17.95 8.84
CA MET A 220 -1.44 -17.20 8.11
C MET A 220 -1.01 -17.94 6.84
N ALA A 221 -0.72 -19.24 6.93
CA ALA A 221 -0.29 -20.04 5.78
C ALA A 221 -1.39 -20.12 4.72
N LEU A 222 -2.63 -20.41 5.10
CA LEU A 222 -3.75 -20.49 4.16
C LEU A 222 -4.02 -19.15 3.48
N ALA A 223 -4.06 -18.05 4.24
CA ALA A 223 -4.26 -16.71 3.67
C ALA A 223 -3.10 -16.28 2.76
N SER A 224 -1.86 -16.67 3.07
CA SER A 224 -0.70 -16.40 2.21
C SER A 224 -0.73 -17.20 0.91
N LEU A 225 -1.19 -18.46 0.95
CA LEU A 225 -1.41 -19.27 -0.25
C LEU A 225 -2.56 -18.72 -1.12
N VAL A 226 -3.65 -18.26 -0.50
CA VAL A 226 -4.71 -17.54 -1.21
C VAL A 226 -4.15 -16.29 -1.88
N ASN A 227 -3.32 -15.51 -1.19
CA ASN A 227 -2.71 -14.31 -1.76
C ASN A 227 -1.79 -14.62 -2.94
N LEU A 228 -0.98 -15.68 -2.83
CA LEU A 228 -0.14 -16.16 -3.93
C LEU A 228 -0.98 -16.48 -5.17
N ASP A 229 -2.07 -17.23 -5.03
CA ASP A 229 -2.96 -17.57 -6.14
C ASP A 229 -3.60 -16.30 -6.75
N VAL A 230 -4.01 -15.34 -5.92
CA VAL A 230 -4.52 -14.03 -6.37
C VAL A 230 -3.48 -13.29 -7.21
N GLN A 231 -2.24 -13.16 -6.70
CA GLN A 231 -1.19 -12.39 -7.38
C GLN A 231 -0.76 -13.04 -8.70
N LEU A 232 -0.70 -14.37 -8.76
CA LEU A 232 -0.46 -15.10 -10.00
C LEU A 232 -1.62 -14.92 -11.00
N HIS A 233 -2.86 -14.96 -10.53
CA HIS A 233 -4.04 -14.72 -11.38
C HIS A 233 -4.03 -13.29 -11.95
N ASN A 234 -3.86 -12.28 -11.09
CA ASN A 234 -3.84 -10.88 -11.47
C ASN A 234 -2.76 -10.64 -12.53
N ARG A 235 -1.52 -11.08 -12.29
CA ARG A 235 -0.41 -10.97 -13.26
C ARG A 235 -0.81 -11.44 -14.67
N GLU A 236 -1.47 -12.58 -14.79
CA GLU A 236 -1.85 -13.12 -16.10
C GLU A 236 -2.95 -12.30 -16.79
N VAL A 237 -3.87 -11.70 -16.03
CA VAL A 237 -4.84 -10.74 -16.58
C VAL A 237 -4.14 -9.46 -17.03
N GLN A 238 -3.26 -8.90 -16.19
CA GLN A 238 -2.50 -7.69 -16.47
C GLN A 238 -1.62 -7.84 -17.73
N LYS A 239 -0.92 -8.97 -17.88
CA LYS A 239 -0.17 -9.31 -19.11
C LYS A 239 -1.02 -9.28 -20.38
N ARG A 240 -2.27 -9.71 -20.31
CA ARG A 240 -3.19 -9.64 -21.46
C ARG A 240 -3.60 -8.20 -21.77
N TRP A 241 -3.76 -7.35 -20.75
CA TRP A 241 -4.07 -5.92 -20.94
C TRP A 241 -2.91 -5.18 -21.58
N ILE A 242 -1.68 -5.42 -21.12
CA ILE A 242 -0.43 -4.91 -21.69
C ILE A 242 -0.34 -5.23 -23.17
N GLY A 243 -0.48 -6.52 -23.52
CA GLY A 243 -0.37 -6.98 -24.90
C GLY A 243 -1.42 -6.38 -25.83
N LYS A 244 -2.60 -6.00 -25.29
CA LYS A 244 -3.67 -5.34 -26.05
C LYS A 244 -3.52 -3.83 -26.13
N ARG A 245 -2.60 -3.21 -25.37
CA ARG A 245 -2.56 -1.76 -25.12
C ARG A 245 -3.96 -1.23 -24.81
N ALA A 246 -4.70 -1.98 -24.00
CA ALA A 246 -6.12 -1.74 -23.78
C ALA A 246 -6.39 -0.43 -23.00
N GLY A 247 -5.35 0.31 -22.63
CA GLY A 247 -5.48 1.46 -21.75
C GLY A 247 -5.78 0.99 -20.34
N TRP A 248 -6.40 1.87 -19.56
CA TRP A 248 -6.79 1.56 -18.20
C TRP A 248 -8.18 0.94 -18.15
N HIS A 249 -8.47 0.21 -17.07
CA HIS A 249 -9.75 -0.48 -16.93
C HIS A 249 -10.56 0.05 -15.74
N VAL A 250 -11.85 0.28 -15.97
CA VAL A 250 -12.84 0.65 -14.95
C VAL A 250 -14.04 -0.29 -15.04
N HIS A 251 -14.75 -0.44 -13.93
CA HIS A 251 -16.06 -1.09 -13.95
C HIS A 251 -17.14 -0.14 -14.51
N GLY A 252 -18.27 -0.72 -14.94
CA GLY A 252 -19.52 0.01 -15.13
C GLY A 252 -20.19 0.30 -13.78
N ASP A 253 -21.53 0.15 -13.71
CA ASP A 253 -22.30 0.37 -12.48
C ASP A 253 -21.87 -0.60 -11.36
N MET A 254 -21.01 -0.12 -10.45
CA MET A 254 -20.56 -0.84 -9.26
C MET A 254 -20.80 0.02 -8.03
N SER A 255 -21.28 -0.58 -6.95
CA SER A 255 -21.44 0.13 -5.68
C SER A 255 -20.09 0.39 -4.99
N ALA A 256 -20.05 1.40 -4.12
CA ALA A 256 -18.87 1.74 -3.34
C ALA A 256 -18.35 0.54 -2.50
N ASP A 257 -19.25 -0.31 -2.01
CA ASP A 257 -18.91 -1.49 -1.19
C ASP A 257 -18.34 -2.64 -2.04
N GLU A 258 -18.92 -2.89 -3.22
CA GLU A 258 -18.37 -3.88 -4.17
C GLU A 258 -16.99 -3.48 -4.66
N TRP A 259 -16.77 -2.18 -4.86
CA TRP A 259 -15.46 -1.66 -5.24
C TRP A 259 -14.44 -1.85 -4.13
N ALA A 260 -14.80 -1.56 -2.88
CA ALA A 260 -13.91 -1.74 -1.75
C ALA A 260 -13.44 -3.20 -1.60
N SER A 261 -14.35 -4.17 -1.76
CA SER A 261 -13.99 -5.60 -1.80
C SER A 261 -13.04 -5.92 -2.96
N THR A 262 -13.25 -5.34 -4.15
CA THR A 262 -12.44 -5.64 -5.34
C THR A 262 -11.01 -5.13 -5.17
N VAL A 263 -10.86 -3.88 -4.76
CA VAL A 263 -9.56 -3.22 -4.62
C VAL A 263 -8.70 -3.88 -3.54
N LEU A 264 -9.31 -4.32 -2.44
CA LEU A 264 -8.58 -5.02 -1.38
C LEU A 264 -7.85 -6.28 -1.89
N THR A 265 -8.41 -6.96 -2.89
CA THR A 265 -7.81 -8.17 -3.44
C THR A 265 -6.56 -7.91 -4.28
N ASP A 266 -6.38 -6.69 -4.80
CA ASP A 266 -5.19 -6.30 -5.58
C ASP A 266 -4.03 -5.88 -4.66
N CYS A 267 -3.91 -6.51 -3.49
CA CYS A 267 -2.87 -6.27 -2.51
C CYS A 267 -1.97 -7.51 -2.38
N GLY A 268 -0.65 -7.32 -2.43
CA GLY A 268 0.33 -8.39 -2.22
C GLY A 268 0.52 -8.82 -0.75
N SER A 269 -0.30 -8.34 0.18
CA SER A 269 -0.08 -8.44 1.63
C SER A 269 -1.30 -8.99 2.40
N LEU A 270 -2.00 -9.99 1.87
CA LEU A 270 -3.24 -10.52 2.48
C LEU A 270 -2.99 -11.58 3.57
N GLY A 271 -1.78 -12.14 3.66
CA GLY A 271 -1.48 -13.26 4.56
C GLY A 271 -1.83 -12.99 6.03
N ALA A 272 -1.57 -11.77 6.50
CA ALA A 272 -1.78 -11.39 7.90
C ALA A 272 -3.24 -11.45 8.36
N PHE A 273 -4.24 -11.34 7.46
CA PHE A 273 -5.65 -11.52 7.81
C PHE A 273 -5.95 -12.92 8.38
N GLY A 274 -5.18 -13.94 7.99
CA GLY A 274 -5.31 -15.29 8.53
C GLY A 274 -4.77 -15.44 9.96
N TYR A 275 -3.89 -14.54 10.39
CA TYR A 275 -3.35 -14.54 11.75
C TYR A 275 -4.30 -13.84 12.74
N GLU A 276 -5.12 -12.89 12.26
CA GLU A 276 -6.12 -12.19 13.07
C GLU A 276 -7.30 -13.10 13.47
N PRO A 277 -8.03 -12.77 14.54
CA PRO A 277 -9.32 -13.38 14.82
C PRO A 277 -10.34 -13.05 13.73
N ALA A 278 -11.19 -14.01 13.35
CA ALA A 278 -12.18 -13.81 12.27
C ALA A 278 -13.14 -12.63 12.52
N GLY A 279 -13.47 -12.34 13.79
CA GLY A 279 -14.31 -11.20 14.17
C GLY A 279 -13.68 -9.82 13.94
N ALA A 280 -12.36 -9.75 13.78
CA ALA A 280 -11.64 -8.50 13.52
C ALA A 280 -11.62 -8.10 12.03
N TYR A 281 -11.83 -9.08 11.13
CA TYR A 281 -11.75 -8.87 9.68
C TYR A 281 -12.64 -7.75 9.14
N PRO A 282 -13.93 -7.60 9.55
CA PRO A 282 -14.81 -6.56 9.01
C PRO A 282 -14.33 -5.12 9.25
N GLU A 283 -13.67 -4.85 10.38
CA GLU A 283 -13.07 -3.55 10.67
C GLU A 283 -11.70 -3.42 10.00
N SER A 284 -10.87 -4.46 10.13
CA SER A 284 -9.52 -4.52 9.55
C SER A 284 -9.56 -4.28 8.03
N ARG A 285 -10.49 -4.90 7.28
CA ARG A 285 -10.58 -4.72 5.83
C ARG A 285 -10.80 -3.26 5.38
N LEU A 286 -11.42 -2.41 6.20
CA LEU A 286 -11.64 -0.99 5.86
C LEU A 286 -10.33 -0.20 5.87
N GLY A 287 -9.45 -0.48 6.83
CA GLY A 287 -8.10 0.10 6.87
C GLY A 287 -7.26 -0.32 5.66
N MET A 288 -7.30 -1.61 5.29
CA MET A 288 -6.61 -2.11 4.10
C MET A 288 -7.15 -1.49 2.80
N PHE A 289 -8.47 -1.33 2.69
CA PHE A 289 -9.07 -0.62 1.57
C PHE A 289 -8.57 0.82 1.45
N ALA A 290 -8.57 1.58 2.55
CA ALA A 290 -8.03 2.93 2.56
C ALA A 290 -6.53 2.96 2.22
N ALA A 291 -5.75 1.99 2.70
CA ALA A 291 -4.34 1.85 2.38
C ALA A 291 -4.12 1.71 0.86
N THR A 292 -4.96 0.94 0.19
CA THR A 292 -4.85 0.72 -1.26
C THR A 292 -5.14 2.01 -2.04
N ILE A 293 -6.12 2.82 -1.62
CA ILE A 293 -6.34 4.16 -2.21
C ILE A 293 -5.13 5.08 -1.99
N VAL A 294 -4.54 5.04 -0.79
CA VAL A 294 -3.31 5.82 -0.50
C VAL A 294 -2.19 5.41 -1.45
N ALA A 295 -1.86 4.12 -1.55
CA ALA A 295 -0.80 3.63 -2.43
C ALA A 295 -1.02 4.09 -3.88
N SER A 296 -2.23 3.91 -4.40
CA SER A 296 -2.57 4.31 -5.76
C SER A 296 -2.50 5.82 -5.99
N SER A 297 -2.63 6.66 -4.96
CA SER A 297 -2.46 8.11 -5.10
C SER A 297 -1.02 8.52 -5.46
N TYR A 298 -0.04 7.64 -5.23
CA TYR A 298 1.35 7.84 -5.63
C TYR A 298 1.71 7.13 -6.94
N ASP A 299 0.87 6.20 -7.40
CA ASP A 299 1.18 5.26 -8.50
C ASP A 299 0.49 5.59 -9.84
N VAL A 300 -0.47 6.54 -9.85
CA VAL A 300 -1.35 6.83 -11.00
C VAL A 300 -0.59 7.03 -12.31
N LEU A 301 0.49 7.81 -12.31
CA LEU A 301 1.34 8.03 -13.48
C LEU A 301 1.75 6.70 -14.13
N TYR A 302 2.28 5.78 -13.32
CA TYR A 302 2.88 4.54 -13.80
C TYR A 302 1.81 3.55 -14.22
N ASP A 303 0.69 3.48 -13.51
CA ASP A 303 -0.49 2.69 -13.90
C ASP A 303 -1.05 3.16 -15.25
N ARG A 304 -1.10 4.49 -15.48
CA ARG A 304 -1.52 5.07 -16.77
C ARG A 304 -0.54 4.72 -17.89
N ALA A 305 0.76 4.82 -17.65
CA ALA A 305 1.79 4.59 -18.66
C ALA A 305 1.88 3.12 -19.08
N THR A 306 1.83 2.21 -18.10
CA THR A 306 2.09 0.78 -18.31
C THR A 306 0.89 0.02 -18.88
N HIS A 307 -0.33 0.56 -18.73
CA HIS A 307 -1.61 -0.05 -19.15
C HIS A 307 -1.97 -1.36 -18.41
N GLN A 308 -1.56 -1.51 -17.15
CA GLN A 308 -1.49 -2.83 -16.51
C GLN A 308 -2.47 -3.06 -15.39
N LEU A 309 -3.08 -2.02 -14.83
CA LEU A 309 -3.72 -2.16 -13.52
C LEU A 309 -5.16 -1.65 -13.49
N ALA A 310 -5.94 -2.31 -12.64
CA ALA A 310 -7.24 -1.86 -12.16
C ALA A 310 -7.04 -0.77 -11.10
N ALA A 311 -6.51 0.39 -11.50
CA ALA A 311 -6.05 1.38 -10.54
C ALA A 311 -7.23 2.00 -9.74
N PRO A 312 -7.23 1.93 -8.40
CA PRO A 312 -8.19 2.61 -7.51
C PRO A 312 -8.47 4.06 -7.90
N MET A 313 -7.42 4.77 -8.30
CA MET A 313 -7.52 6.18 -8.68
C MET A 313 -8.27 6.43 -9.98
N LEU A 314 -8.38 5.44 -10.86
CA LEU A 314 -9.10 5.57 -12.11
C LEU A 314 -10.60 5.32 -11.93
N TYR A 315 -10.99 4.46 -10.99
CA TYR A 315 -12.37 4.42 -10.50
C TYR A 315 -12.75 5.76 -9.87
N VAL A 316 -11.92 6.28 -8.95
CA VAL A 316 -12.14 7.59 -8.30
C VAL A 316 -12.31 8.71 -9.32
N ALA A 317 -11.53 8.69 -10.41
CA ALA A 317 -11.71 9.62 -11.52
C ALA A 317 -13.03 9.40 -12.27
N ALA A 318 -13.37 8.15 -12.59
CA ALA A 318 -14.59 7.80 -13.34
C ALA A 318 -15.88 8.16 -12.59
N VAL A 319 -15.91 8.03 -11.27
CA VAL A 319 -17.07 8.41 -10.44
C VAL A 319 -17.07 9.90 -10.04
N GLY A 320 -16.14 10.70 -10.56
CA GLY A 320 -16.08 12.15 -10.34
C GLY A 320 -15.48 12.60 -9.01
N MET A 321 -15.01 11.67 -8.17
CA MET A 321 -14.41 11.98 -6.87
C MET A 321 -13.08 12.75 -7.00
N ALA A 322 -12.30 12.46 -8.04
CA ALA A 322 -11.01 13.10 -8.26
C ALA A 322 -11.12 14.63 -8.46
N THR A 323 -12.21 15.10 -9.06
CA THR A 323 -12.46 16.52 -9.35
C THR A 323 -12.41 17.40 -8.11
N TYR A 324 -12.84 16.85 -6.96
CA TYR A 324 -12.87 17.55 -5.68
C TYR A 324 -11.86 16.99 -4.68
N ASN A 325 -10.91 16.17 -5.15
CA ASN A 325 -9.88 15.55 -4.32
C ASN A 325 -10.45 14.67 -3.18
N MET A 326 -11.63 14.07 -3.39
CA MET A 326 -12.38 13.35 -2.35
C MET A 326 -11.67 12.08 -1.87
N HIS A 327 -10.85 11.44 -2.72
CA HIS A 327 -10.03 10.28 -2.33
C HIS A 327 -8.97 10.64 -1.29
N CYS A 328 -8.25 11.75 -1.48
CA CYS A 328 -7.27 12.22 -0.49
C CYS A 328 -7.96 12.69 0.80
N ILE A 329 -9.12 13.35 0.70
CA ILE A 329 -9.93 13.76 1.86
C ILE A 329 -10.38 12.53 2.66
N PHE A 330 -10.92 11.51 1.98
CA PHE A 330 -11.32 10.24 2.59
C PHE A 330 -10.15 9.55 3.29
N THR A 331 -9.01 9.39 2.59
CA THR A 331 -7.84 8.73 3.19
C THR A 331 -7.26 9.52 4.36
N THR A 332 -7.30 10.85 4.34
CA THR A 332 -6.89 11.70 5.47
C THR A 332 -7.81 11.50 6.67
N PHE A 333 -9.12 11.46 6.46
CA PHE A 333 -10.07 11.10 7.51
C PHE A 333 -9.78 9.71 8.09
N ALA A 334 -9.58 8.71 7.23
CA ALA A 334 -9.30 7.34 7.65
C ALA A 334 -8.00 7.26 8.47
N LEU A 335 -6.95 7.99 8.08
CA LEU A 335 -5.70 8.10 8.82
C LEU A 335 -5.91 8.65 10.23
N ASP A 336 -6.66 9.73 10.37
CA ASP A 336 -6.93 10.34 11.69
C ASP A 336 -7.80 9.43 12.57
N ALA A 337 -8.80 8.77 11.98
CA ALA A 337 -9.65 7.81 12.67
C ALA A 337 -8.85 6.61 13.18
N VAL A 338 -7.96 6.05 12.36
CA VAL A 338 -7.06 4.96 12.76
C VAL A 338 -6.09 5.42 13.85
N ALA A 339 -5.42 6.57 13.66
CA ALA A 339 -4.48 7.09 14.64
C ALA A 339 -5.14 7.35 16.01
N THR A 340 -6.38 7.83 16.01
CA THR A 340 -7.18 8.02 17.22
C THR A 340 -7.44 6.70 17.93
N ARG A 341 -7.83 5.66 17.18
CA ARG A 341 -8.01 4.30 17.74
C ARG A 341 -6.71 3.76 18.31
N VAL A 342 -5.60 3.85 17.57
CA VAL A 342 -4.28 3.38 18.00
C VAL A 342 -3.80 4.11 19.26
N SER A 343 -4.02 5.42 19.35
CA SER A 343 -3.69 6.20 20.54
C SER A 343 -4.52 5.83 21.76
N GLY A 344 -5.71 5.27 21.57
CA GLY A 344 -6.60 4.79 22.63
C GLY A 344 -6.42 3.32 23.00
N LEU A 345 -5.49 2.59 22.37
CA LEU A 345 -5.23 1.20 22.70
C LEU A 345 -4.58 1.06 24.07
N ASP A 346 -5.14 0.20 24.90
CA ASP A 346 -4.51 -0.24 26.14
C ASP A 346 -3.18 -0.95 25.85
N GLY A 347 -2.22 -0.90 26.78
CA GLY A 347 -0.84 -1.37 26.58
C GLY A 347 -0.64 -2.86 26.22
N GLY A 348 -1.72 -3.65 26.11
CA GLY A 348 -1.70 -5.04 25.65
C GLY A 348 -2.63 -5.34 24.47
N ALA A 349 -3.36 -4.35 23.94
CA ALA A 349 -4.24 -4.56 22.80
C ALA A 349 -3.45 -4.66 21.50
N ILE A 350 -3.85 -5.59 20.62
CA ILE A 350 -3.21 -5.80 19.32
C ILE A 350 -3.90 -4.90 18.28
N PRO A 351 -3.17 -4.00 17.61
CA PRO A 351 -3.72 -3.19 16.52
C PRO A 351 -4.22 -4.03 15.36
N LEU A 352 -5.33 -3.64 14.74
CA LEU A 352 -5.90 -4.31 13.56
C LEU A 352 -4.93 -4.24 12.37
N PHE A 353 -4.78 -5.34 11.63
CA PHE A 353 -3.88 -5.46 10.50
C PHE A 353 -4.13 -4.40 9.42
N GLY A 354 -5.39 -4.11 9.10
CA GLY A 354 -5.69 -3.07 8.12
C GLY A 354 -5.44 -1.65 8.62
N ASP A 355 -5.63 -1.38 9.92
CA ASP A 355 -5.24 -0.10 10.53
C ASP A 355 -3.73 0.11 10.39
N ASN A 356 -2.96 -0.95 10.67
CA ASN A 356 -1.52 -0.96 10.48
C ASN A 356 -1.15 -0.72 9.02
N SER A 357 -1.86 -1.39 8.11
CA SER A 357 -1.62 -1.30 6.67
C SER A 357 -1.81 0.13 6.16
N LEU A 358 -2.84 0.83 6.62
CA LEU A 358 -3.09 2.23 6.28
C LEU A 358 -1.98 3.16 6.77
N LEU A 359 -1.62 3.08 8.06
CA LEU A 359 -0.57 3.93 8.62
C LEU A 359 0.78 3.68 7.94
N ILE A 360 1.17 2.41 7.78
CA ILE A 360 2.41 2.04 7.08
C ILE A 360 2.41 2.53 5.64
N THR A 361 1.32 2.33 4.91
CA THR A 361 1.25 2.70 3.49
C THR A 361 1.31 4.22 3.30
N ALA A 362 0.62 4.98 4.15
CA ALA A 362 0.66 6.44 4.12
C ALA A 362 2.02 7.02 4.49
N THR A 363 2.81 6.28 5.26
CA THR A 363 4.18 6.67 5.58
C THR A 363 5.18 6.20 4.53
N TRP A 364 5.08 4.98 4.02
CA TRP A 364 6.12 4.38 3.17
C TRP A 364 5.94 4.76 1.71
N SER A 365 4.72 5.07 1.25
CA SER A 365 4.49 5.55 -0.12
C SER A 365 5.28 6.83 -0.44
N PRO A 366 5.22 7.90 0.36
CA PRO A 366 5.93 9.14 0.06
C PRO A 366 7.45 9.07 0.22
N PHE A 367 7.98 8.10 0.97
CA PHE A 367 9.40 8.04 1.31
C PHE A 367 10.11 6.76 0.83
N ASN A 368 9.41 5.92 0.07
CA ASN A 368 10.08 4.94 -0.78
C ASN A 368 10.51 5.64 -2.06
N ILE A 369 11.61 5.16 -2.64
CA ILE A 369 12.14 5.68 -3.90
C ILE A 369 11.34 5.21 -5.12
N ARG A 370 10.49 4.19 -4.96
CA ARG A 370 9.74 3.53 -6.04
C ARG A 370 8.87 4.49 -6.83
N TYR A 371 8.26 5.47 -6.17
CA TYR A 371 7.33 6.39 -6.82
C TYR A 371 7.95 7.71 -7.27
N HIS A 372 9.21 7.99 -6.94
CA HIS A 372 9.86 9.29 -7.17
C HIS A 372 9.02 10.45 -6.66
N THR A 373 8.50 10.30 -5.44
CA THR A 373 7.46 11.16 -4.85
C THR A 373 7.89 12.62 -4.81
N TRP A 374 9.08 12.91 -4.29
CA TRP A 374 9.52 14.28 -4.03
C TRP A 374 10.05 14.95 -5.29
N GLU A 375 10.69 14.21 -6.19
CA GLU A 375 11.07 14.70 -7.52
C GLU A 375 9.82 15.11 -8.31
N ARG A 376 8.82 14.23 -8.36
CA ARG A 376 7.55 14.51 -9.02
C ARG A 376 6.80 15.65 -8.35
N PHE A 377 6.74 15.70 -7.02
CA PHE A 377 6.09 16.80 -6.31
C PHE A 377 6.67 18.16 -6.69
N VAL A 378 8.00 18.30 -6.72
CA VAL A 378 8.67 19.55 -7.11
C VAL A 378 8.35 19.90 -8.57
N LYS A 379 8.52 18.94 -9.48
CA LYS A 379 8.29 19.14 -10.92
C LYS A 379 6.84 19.51 -11.21
N TYR A 380 5.89 18.78 -10.63
CA TYR A 380 4.46 18.99 -10.83
C TYR A 380 4.00 20.30 -10.23
N SER A 381 4.42 20.63 -9.00
CA SER A 381 4.03 21.89 -8.35
C SER A 381 4.46 23.12 -9.16
N ARG A 382 5.63 23.08 -9.79
CA ARG A 382 6.12 24.15 -10.67
C ARG A 382 5.30 24.26 -11.94
N GLN A 383 5.00 23.13 -12.60
CA GLN A 383 4.15 23.12 -13.79
C GLN A 383 2.72 23.61 -13.47
N ILE A 384 2.14 23.17 -12.36
CA ILE A 384 0.82 23.59 -11.87
C ILE A 384 0.79 25.10 -11.63
N THR A 385 1.79 25.65 -10.95
CA THR A 385 1.87 27.08 -10.63
C THR A 385 1.99 27.95 -11.88
N ARG A 386 2.53 27.42 -12.98
CA ARG A 386 2.68 28.10 -14.27
C ARG A 386 1.47 27.94 -15.20
N SER A 387 0.54 27.05 -14.87
CA SER A 387 -0.64 26.81 -15.68
C SER A 387 -1.69 27.89 -15.47
N SER A 388 -2.35 28.27 -16.56
CA SER A 388 -3.55 29.13 -16.55
C SER A 388 -4.86 28.35 -16.64
N SER A 389 -4.81 27.01 -16.69
CA SER A 389 -6.00 26.17 -16.80
C SER A 389 -6.80 26.17 -15.50
N THR A 390 -8.11 26.43 -15.58
CA THR A 390 -9.01 26.45 -14.42
C THR A 390 -8.95 25.15 -13.60
N GLY A 391 -8.90 23.99 -14.27
CA GLY A 391 -8.81 22.69 -13.58
C GLY A 391 -7.51 22.55 -12.78
N VAL A 392 -6.40 23.06 -13.32
CA VAL A 392 -5.08 23.04 -12.68
C VAL A 392 -5.01 24.04 -11.52
N CYS A 393 -5.58 25.23 -11.68
CA CYS A 393 -5.71 26.19 -10.58
C CYS A 393 -6.56 25.63 -9.43
N ASN A 394 -7.65 24.92 -9.75
CA ASN A 394 -8.50 24.26 -8.75
C ASN A 394 -7.74 23.16 -8.00
N LEU A 395 -6.95 22.34 -8.70
CA LEU A 395 -6.06 21.36 -8.06
C LEU A 395 -5.12 22.03 -7.05
N ALA A 396 -4.43 23.10 -7.46
CA ALA A 396 -3.52 23.84 -6.58
C ALA A 396 -4.22 24.43 -5.35
N ALA A 397 -5.44 24.94 -5.53
CA ALA A 397 -6.25 25.48 -4.45
C ALA A 397 -6.70 24.39 -3.48
N MET A 398 -7.17 23.25 -3.99
CA MET A 398 -7.63 22.13 -3.17
C MET A 398 -6.49 21.45 -2.41
N ALA A 399 -5.31 21.30 -3.03
CA ALA A 399 -4.15 20.70 -2.37
C ALA A 399 -3.66 21.49 -1.15
N LYS A 400 -3.98 22.79 -1.06
CA LYS A 400 -3.64 23.64 0.10
C LYS A 400 -4.68 23.62 1.21
N LYS A 401 -5.87 23.05 0.96
CA LYS A 401 -6.93 22.96 1.96
C LYS A 401 -6.78 21.66 2.75
N SER A 402 -6.86 21.79 4.08
CA SER A 402 -6.92 20.65 4.99
C SER A 402 -8.39 20.40 5.33
N LEU A 403 -9.06 19.55 4.53
CA LEU A 403 -10.49 19.24 4.65
C LEU A 403 -10.71 17.76 4.95
N VAL A 404 -11.79 17.45 5.65
CA VAL A 404 -12.25 16.09 5.96
C VAL A 404 -13.77 15.97 5.82
N LEU A 405 -14.24 14.73 5.74
CA LEU A 405 -15.65 14.39 5.79
C LEU A 405 -16.15 14.38 7.25
N PRO A 406 -17.34 14.94 7.55
CA PRO A 406 -17.91 14.96 8.89
C PRO A 406 -18.57 13.61 9.25
N CYS A 407 -17.78 12.55 9.33
CA CYS A 407 -18.26 11.18 9.59
C CYS A 407 -17.74 10.64 10.93
N ASN A 408 -18.33 9.54 11.40
CA ASN A 408 -17.87 8.86 12.62
C ASN A 408 -16.98 7.65 12.35
N ASP A 409 -17.13 7.02 11.18
CA ASP A 409 -16.38 5.81 10.81
C ASP A 409 -15.94 5.81 9.33
N ILE A 410 -15.01 4.90 9.02
CA ILE A 410 -14.36 4.81 7.70
C ILE A 410 -15.34 4.36 6.61
N ALA A 411 -16.28 3.46 6.91
CA ALA A 411 -17.25 2.98 5.92
C ALA A 411 -18.29 4.07 5.58
N GLU A 412 -18.76 4.81 6.59
CA GLU A 412 -19.59 6.01 6.39
C GLU A 412 -18.87 7.06 5.55
N ALA A 413 -17.60 7.36 5.87
CA ALA A 413 -16.80 8.31 5.10
C ALA A 413 -16.65 7.90 3.63
N TRP A 414 -16.41 6.63 3.35
CA TRP A 414 -16.31 6.15 1.96
C TRP A 414 -17.64 6.33 1.20
N ARG A 415 -18.77 5.96 1.80
CA ARG A 415 -20.10 6.13 1.18
C ARG A 415 -20.44 7.61 0.95
N GLN A 416 -20.15 8.46 1.93
CA GLN A 416 -20.36 9.91 1.78
C GLN A 416 -19.46 10.48 0.69
N ALA A 417 -18.19 10.05 0.59
CA ALA A 417 -17.27 10.50 -0.45
C ALA A 417 -17.76 10.18 -1.87
N ASN A 418 -18.55 9.11 -2.04
CA ASN A 418 -19.15 8.69 -3.32
C ASN A 418 -20.52 9.34 -3.59
N THR A 419 -21.04 10.16 -2.67
CA THR A 419 -22.35 10.82 -2.84
C THR A 419 -22.22 12.08 -3.69
N HIS A 420 -23.16 12.29 -4.62
CA HIS A 420 -23.19 13.51 -5.44
C HIS A 420 -23.35 14.77 -4.56
N GLY A 421 -22.49 15.76 -4.74
CA GLY A 421 -22.50 17.01 -3.96
C GLY A 421 -21.81 16.92 -2.59
N ALA A 422 -21.11 15.82 -2.29
CA ALA A 422 -20.43 15.63 -1.01
C ALA A 422 -19.38 16.71 -0.70
N GLU A 423 -18.81 17.35 -1.72
CA GLU A 423 -17.85 18.44 -1.58
C GLU A 423 -18.41 19.65 -0.82
N ALA A 424 -19.74 19.86 -0.87
CA ALA A 424 -20.41 20.94 -0.15
C ALA A 424 -20.50 20.69 1.37
N THR A 425 -20.28 19.44 1.80
CA THR A 425 -20.37 19.02 3.22
C THR A 425 -19.03 19.00 3.94
N LEU A 426 -17.94 19.28 3.21
CA LEU A 426 -16.58 19.21 3.74
C LEU A 426 -16.35 20.25 4.83
N ILE A 427 -15.66 19.83 5.88
CA ILE A 427 -15.28 20.70 7.00
C ILE A 427 -13.75 20.81 7.12
N PRO A 428 -13.23 21.88 7.74
CA PRO A 428 -11.81 21.96 8.08
C PRO A 428 -11.39 20.79 8.96
N ARG A 429 -10.25 20.17 8.64
CA ARG A 429 -9.62 19.14 9.48
C ARG A 429 -9.21 19.75 10.82
N ILE A 430 -9.63 19.13 11.92
CA ILE A 430 -9.24 19.55 13.28
C ILE A 430 -7.87 18.91 13.59
N THR A 431 -6.84 19.74 13.79
CA THR A 431 -5.47 19.28 14.03
C THR A 431 -4.79 20.07 15.15
N THR A 432 -3.88 19.42 15.88
CA THR A 432 -2.90 20.06 16.76
C THR A 432 -1.59 20.27 15.99
N ARG A 433 -0.90 21.38 16.28
CA ARG A 433 0.40 21.72 15.70
C ARG A 433 1.53 21.17 16.56
N TYR A 434 2.51 20.55 15.93
CA TYR A 434 3.69 19.99 16.55
C TYR A 434 4.94 20.47 15.83
N THR A 435 5.99 20.81 16.57
CA THR A 435 7.28 21.20 16.01
C THR A 435 8.23 20.00 16.04
N PRO A 436 8.70 19.51 14.89
CA PRO A 436 9.68 18.43 14.83
C PRO A 436 10.99 18.81 15.51
N SER A 437 11.70 17.81 16.04
CA SER A 437 13.07 18.02 16.52
C SER A 437 14.01 18.42 15.37
N PRO A 438 15.07 19.21 15.63
CA PRO A 438 16.12 19.45 14.65
C PRO A 438 16.87 18.16 14.30
N THR A 439 17.35 18.04 13.06
CA THR A 439 18.15 16.90 12.58
C THR A 439 19.44 17.38 11.93
N GLN A 440 20.55 16.72 12.27
CA GLN A 440 21.86 16.97 11.64
C GLN A 440 22.14 15.97 10.51
N GLU A 441 21.43 14.85 10.48
CA GLU A 441 21.61 13.79 9.51
C GLU A 441 21.36 14.26 8.08
N ILE A 442 20.34 15.10 7.86
CA ILE A 442 20.07 15.63 6.52
C ILE A 442 21.22 16.50 5.99
N THR A 443 22.01 17.09 6.89
CA THR A 443 23.17 17.93 6.54
C THR A 443 24.44 17.11 6.32
N SER A 444 24.49 15.86 6.78
CA SER A 444 25.64 14.96 6.58
C SER A 444 25.55 14.14 5.29
N VAL A 445 24.37 14.06 4.65
CA VAL A 445 24.19 13.46 3.33
C VAL A 445 24.80 14.38 2.25
N PRO A 446 25.39 13.85 1.17
CA PRO A 446 25.84 14.66 0.04
C PRO A 446 24.72 15.57 -0.48
N GLN A 447 25.02 16.86 -0.58
CA GLN A 447 24.06 17.88 -1.00
C GLN A 447 24.02 17.98 -2.54
N PRO A 448 22.89 18.36 -3.15
CA PRO A 448 22.78 18.50 -4.59
C PRO A 448 23.70 19.61 -5.11
N GLN A 449 24.14 19.48 -6.36
CA GLN A 449 24.94 20.53 -7.03
C GLN A 449 24.03 21.68 -7.48
N LEU A 450 24.04 22.77 -6.71
CA LEU A 450 23.20 23.95 -6.94
C LEU A 450 24.01 25.16 -7.42
N CYS A 451 23.37 26.08 -8.14
CA CYS A 451 23.95 27.38 -8.42
C CYS A 451 24.11 28.21 -7.14
N SER A 452 24.93 29.26 -7.19
CA SER A 452 25.26 30.09 -6.02
C SER A 452 24.02 30.70 -5.35
N SER A 453 23.03 31.15 -6.13
CA SER A 453 21.80 31.74 -5.58
C SER A 453 20.88 30.72 -4.91
N CYS A 454 20.74 29.52 -5.49
CA CYS A 454 19.87 28.49 -4.93
C CYS A 454 20.49 27.79 -3.71
N LYS A 455 21.83 27.74 -3.62
CA LYS A 455 22.55 27.07 -2.54
C LYS A 455 22.22 27.66 -1.16
N GLN A 456 22.16 28.98 -1.06
CA GLN A 456 21.83 29.65 0.20
C GLN A 456 20.39 29.36 0.64
N GLY A 457 19.42 29.57 -0.25
CA GLY A 457 18.00 29.34 0.07
C GLY A 457 17.70 27.88 0.43
N PHE A 458 18.38 26.93 -0.20
CA PHE A 458 18.28 25.52 0.15
C PHE A 458 18.85 25.21 1.55
N ALA A 459 20.02 25.77 1.90
CA ALA A 459 20.60 25.60 3.23
C ALA A 459 19.70 26.21 4.32
N GLU A 460 19.17 27.41 4.08
CA GLU A 460 18.22 28.08 4.96
C GLU A 460 16.93 27.26 5.13
N ALA A 461 16.36 26.71 4.05
CA ALA A 461 15.15 25.90 4.09
C ALA A 461 15.32 24.63 4.93
N ILE A 462 16.44 23.91 4.76
CA ILE A 462 16.71 22.70 5.55
C ILE A 462 16.87 23.02 7.05
N GLN A 463 17.51 24.14 7.36
CA GLN A 463 17.78 24.59 8.74
C GLN A 463 16.61 25.31 9.41
N ALA A 464 15.54 25.66 8.68
CA ALA A 464 14.36 26.34 9.21
C ALA A 464 13.44 25.41 10.02
N PHE A 465 13.96 24.73 11.05
CA PHE A 465 13.17 23.81 11.89
C PHE A 465 12.28 24.54 12.90
N GLU A 466 12.66 25.73 13.35
CA GLU A 466 11.93 26.50 14.38
C GLU A 466 10.55 26.98 13.91
N THR A 467 10.37 27.12 12.60
CA THR A 467 9.12 27.57 11.97
C THR A 467 8.34 26.43 11.34
N ASP A 468 8.81 25.18 11.50
CA ASP A 468 8.22 24.02 10.85
C ASP A 468 7.15 23.38 11.72
N GLU A 469 5.96 23.23 11.16
CA GLU A 469 4.80 22.66 11.85
C GLU A 469 4.32 21.37 11.15
N ILE A 470 4.08 20.33 11.93
CA ILE A 470 3.31 19.14 11.55
C ILE A 470 1.92 19.26 12.16
N HIS A 471 0.90 18.94 11.36
CA HIS A 471 -0.49 18.98 11.75
C HIS A 471 -1.05 17.56 11.85
N ALA A 472 -1.36 17.14 13.08
CA ALA A 472 -1.78 15.77 13.42
C ALA A 472 -2.98 15.80 14.39
N ILE A 473 -3.56 14.63 14.71
CA ILE A 473 -4.56 14.54 15.79
C ILE A 473 -4.00 15.05 17.13
N ASN A 474 -4.89 15.40 18.04
CA ASN A 474 -4.50 15.81 19.39
C ASN A 474 -3.94 14.62 20.19
N GLY A 475 -3.02 14.89 21.13
CA GLY A 475 -2.54 13.90 22.09
C GLY A 475 -1.37 13.03 21.61
N ILE A 476 -0.74 13.33 20.46
CA ILE A 476 0.47 12.61 20.03
C ILE A 476 1.60 12.80 21.06
N PRO A 477 2.21 11.71 21.58
CA PRO A 477 3.28 11.79 22.57
C PRO A 477 4.52 12.53 22.06
N THR A 478 5.22 13.23 22.95
CA THR A 478 6.48 13.92 22.61
C THR A 478 7.55 12.95 22.09
N SER A 479 7.61 11.71 22.60
CA SER A 479 8.54 10.68 22.09
C SER A 479 8.28 10.31 20.63
N VAL A 480 7.02 10.39 20.19
CA VAL A 480 6.61 10.18 18.79
C VAL A 480 7.04 11.36 17.92
N ILE A 481 6.77 12.60 18.34
CA ILE A 481 7.13 13.81 17.57
C ILE A 481 8.65 14.00 17.47
N ASN A 482 9.38 13.64 18.53
CA ASN A 482 10.85 13.69 18.56
C ASN A 482 11.52 12.48 17.91
N CYS A 483 10.75 11.59 17.28
CA CYS A 483 11.32 10.50 16.50
C CYS A 483 12.19 11.05 15.37
N LYS A 484 13.39 10.47 15.21
CA LYS A 484 14.36 10.84 14.17
C LYS A 484 13.74 10.86 12.77
N ALA A 485 12.87 9.90 12.46
CA ALA A 485 12.21 9.82 11.17
C ALA A 485 11.34 11.04 10.87
N VAL A 486 10.64 11.57 11.87
CA VAL A 486 9.81 12.78 11.76
C VAL A 486 10.67 13.98 11.39
N ALA A 487 11.82 14.13 12.06
CA ALA A 487 12.77 15.22 11.80
C ALA A 487 13.35 15.17 10.37
N ILE A 488 13.78 13.99 9.90
CA ILE A 488 14.33 13.80 8.55
C ILE A 488 13.26 14.08 7.50
N ALA A 489 12.08 13.49 7.64
CA ALA A 489 10.96 13.68 6.72
C ALA A 489 10.53 15.16 6.63
N ALA A 490 10.51 15.86 7.76
CA ALA A 490 10.21 17.29 7.81
C ALA A 490 11.26 18.11 7.06
N ALA A 491 12.55 17.76 7.15
CA ALA A 491 13.62 18.42 6.40
C ALA A 491 13.51 18.21 4.88
N ILE A 492 13.20 16.98 4.45
CA ILE A 492 12.93 16.65 3.04
C ILE A 492 11.75 17.49 2.51
N ARG A 493 10.68 17.59 3.30
CA ARG A 493 9.53 18.44 2.99
C ARG A 493 9.97 19.90 2.81
N ARG A 494 10.67 20.51 3.76
CA ARG A 494 11.09 21.92 3.67
C ARG A 494 11.90 22.21 2.41
N ALA A 495 12.88 21.36 2.10
CA ALA A 495 13.68 21.48 0.89
C ALA A 495 12.83 21.39 -0.39
N SER A 496 11.90 20.43 -0.45
CA SER A 496 11.01 20.22 -1.60
C SER A 496 10.03 21.38 -1.79
N PHE A 497 9.51 21.95 -0.70
CA PHE A 497 8.65 23.13 -0.75
C PHE A 497 9.39 24.38 -1.22
N PHE A 498 10.63 24.58 -0.76
CA PHE A 498 11.50 25.63 -1.30
C PHE A 498 11.71 25.47 -2.81
N ALA A 499 12.05 24.26 -3.27
CA ALA A 499 12.29 23.95 -4.68
C ALA A 499 11.01 24.11 -5.55
N SER A 500 9.84 23.90 -4.97
CA SER A 500 8.55 24.08 -5.64
C SER A 500 8.21 25.56 -5.87
N GLY A 501 8.84 26.49 -5.15
CA GLY A 501 8.59 27.93 -5.22
C GLY A 501 9.42 28.68 -6.28
N ASN A 502 9.08 29.94 -6.52
CA ASN A 502 9.76 30.79 -7.52
C ASN A 502 11.19 31.23 -7.12
N GLY A 503 11.59 31.02 -5.86
CA GLY A 503 12.93 31.36 -5.36
C GLY A 503 14.05 30.42 -5.83
N CYS A 504 13.72 29.30 -6.47
CA CYS A 504 14.66 28.33 -7.01
C CYS A 504 14.54 28.25 -8.55
N CYS A 505 15.67 28.19 -9.26
CA CYS A 505 15.65 27.99 -10.71
C CYS A 505 15.27 26.54 -11.06
N ASP A 506 14.77 26.29 -12.27
CA ASP A 506 14.25 24.97 -12.66
C ASP A 506 15.26 23.84 -12.53
N VAL A 507 16.48 24.07 -13.02
CA VAL A 507 17.59 23.11 -12.93
C VAL A 507 17.86 22.73 -11.47
N CYS A 508 17.99 23.72 -10.59
CA CYS A 508 18.25 23.47 -9.17
C CYS A 508 17.04 22.82 -8.48
N ALA A 509 15.82 23.19 -8.85
CA ALA A 509 14.61 22.61 -8.28
C ALA A 509 14.52 21.12 -8.61
N CYS A 510 14.74 20.73 -9.87
CA CYS A 510 14.73 19.32 -10.25
C CYS A 510 15.83 18.52 -9.53
N ARG A 511 17.03 19.08 -9.39
CA ARG A 511 18.12 18.45 -8.62
C ARG A 511 17.78 18.29 -7.13
N ILE A 512 17.11 19.27 -6.52
CA ILE A 512 16.63 19.15 -5.13
C ILE A 512 15.56 18.06 -5.01
N GLY A 513 14.63 17.98 -5.97
CA GLY A 513 13.63 16.92 -6.00
C GLY A 513 14.24 15.51 -6.12
N SER A 514 15.18 15.33 -7.05
CA SER A 514 15.92 14.07 -7.19
C SER A 514 16.71 13.71 -5.93
N TRP A 515 17.40 14.69 -5.33
CA TRP A 515 18.07 14.51 -4.04
C TRP A 515 17.10 14.11 -2.93
N ALA A 516 15.92 14.72 -2.86
CA ALA A 516 14.91 14.41 -1.85
C ALA A 516 14.46 12.95 -1.91
N ASP A 517 14.29 12.37 -3.11
CA ASP A 517 14.01 10.95 -3.27
C ASP A 517 15.21 10.06 -2.93
N GLU A 518 16.44 10.46 -3.29
CA GLU A 518 17.66 9.74 -2.93
C GLU A 518 17.86 9.63 -1.41
N VAL A 519 17.45 10.66 -0.64
CA VAL A 519 17.59 10.67 0.83
C VAL A 519 16.36 10.10 1.55
N SER A 520 15.20 10.03 0.90
CA SER A 520 13.96 9.51 1.48
C SER A 520 14.07 8.16 2.20
N PRO A 521 14.86 7.17 1.71
CA PRO A 521 15.11 5.93 2.43
C PRO A 521 15.64 6.09 3.86
N GLU A 522 16.30 7.20 4.21
CA GLU A 522 16.77 7.48 5.58
C GLU A 522 15.60 7.62 6.58
N VAL A 523 14.44 8.13 6.13
CA VAL A 523 13.22 8.17 6.95
C VAL A 523 12.78 6.75 7.32
N MET A 524 12.79 5.85 6.34
CA MET A 524 12.40 4.45 6.53
C MET A 524 13.39 3.73 7.44
N ALA A 525 14.70 3.95 7.25
CA ALA A 525 15.74 3.40 8.11
C ALA A 525 15.57 3.82 9.57
N ALA A 526 15.26 5.11 9.80
CA ALA A 526 15.04 5.65 11.14
C ALA A 526 13.81 5.03 11.82
N LEU A 527 12.71 4.77 11.07
CA LEU A 527 11.55 4.06 11.61
C LEU A 527 11.83 2.59 11.87
N MET A 528 12.60 1.94 11.00
CA MET A 528 13.02 0.56 11.20
C MET A 528 13.98 0.44 12.41
N GLU A 529 14.79 1.47 12.66
CA GLU A 529 15.62 1.56 13.85
C GLU A 529 14.78 1.85 15.10
N SER A 530 13.75 2.68 15.04
CA SER A 530 12.93 2.98 16.23
C SER A 530 12.02 1.83 16.67
N GLU A 531 11.63 0.95 15.74
CA GLU A 531 10.71 -0.17 15.99
C GLU A 531 11.10 -0.95 17.24
N HIS A 532 12.31 -1.52 17.32
CA HIS A 532 12.70 -2.41 18.43
C HIS A 532 12.59 -1.77 19.83
N ASN A 533 12.64 -0.45 19.93
CA ASN A 533 12.60 0.29 21.20
C ASN A 533 11.23 0.86 21.56
N THR A 534 10.23 0.66 20.71
CA THR A 534 8.89 1.25 20.87
C THR A 534 7.83 0.16 21.04
N SER A 535 6.70 0.53 21.66
CA SER A 535 5.50 -0.31 21.66
C SER A 535 4.86 -0.36 20.26
N ALA A 536 3.93 -1.29 20.02
CA ALA A 536 3.18 -1.35 18.77
C ALA A 536 2.46 -0.02 18.47
N SER A 537 1.71 0.49 19.46
CA SER A 537 0.98 1.75 19.33
C SER A 537 1.91 2.95 19.12
N GLU A 538 3.00 3.04 19.89
CA GLU A 538 3.96 4.14 19.74
C GLU A 538 4.63 4.12 18.35
N TRP A 539 5.03 2.95 17.86
CA TRP A 539 5.62 2.82 16.52
C TRP A 539 4.65 3.17 15.40
N LEU A 540 3.38 2.76 15.51
CA LEU A 540 2.32 3.13 14.58
C LEU A 540 2.03 4.63 14.62
N LEU A 541 2.06 5.25 15.79
CA LEU A 541 1.93 6.71 15.92
C LEU A 541 3.15 7.43 15.32
N GLN A 542 4.36 6.86 15.39
CA GLN A 542 5.52 7.37 14.65
C GLN A 542 5.31 7.29 13.13
N CYS A 543 4.75 6.18 12.63
CA CYS A 543 4.36 6.09 11.22
C CYS A 543 3.36 7.20 10.88
N TYR A 544 2.27 7.32 11.65
CA TYR A 544 1.25 8.36 11.45
C TYR A 544 1.82 9.79 11.46
N ALA A 545 2.70 10.11 12.41
CA ALA A 545 3.34 11.42 12.49
C ALA A 545 4.14 11.74 11.21
N VAL A 546 4.87 10.74 10.68
CA VAL A 546 5.56 10.88 9.39
C VAL A 546 4.57 10.96 8.22
N ALA A 547 3.46 10.22 8.24
CA ALA A 547 2.40 10.29 7.23
C ALA A 547 1.69 11.66 7.20
N CYS A 548 1.71 12.43 8.29
CA CYS A 548 1.14 13.78 8.33
C CYS A 548 2.01 14.82 7.61
N ILE A 549 3.31 14.58 7.46
CA ILE A 549 4.26 15.49 6.81
C ILE A 549 3.88 15.80 5.36
N PRO A 550 3.59 14.82 4.48
CA PRO A 550 3.19 15.09 3.10
C PRO A 550 1.78 15.69 2.95
N LEU A 551 0.98 15.83 4.02
CA LEU A 551 -0.40 16.33 3.91
C LEU A 551 -0.49 17.87 3.94
N MET A 552 0.53 18.55 4.47
CA MET A 552 0.52 19.99 4.66
C MET A 552 1.92 20.61 4.50
N PRO A 553 2.04 21.90 4.15
CA PRO A 553 0.95 22.85 3.86
C PRO A 553 0.34 22.71 2.46
N MET A 554 0.88 21.83 1.64
CA MET A 554 0.31 21.39 0.37
C MET A 554 0.34 19.87 0.35
N SER A 555 -0.81 19.24 0.12
CA SER A 555 -0.94 17.78 0.10
C SER A 555 -0.21 17.21 -1.12
N VAL A 556 0.92 16.54 -0.88
CA VAL A 556 1.69 15.78 -1.87
C VAL A 556 0.83 14.74 -2.58
N PRO A 557 0.05 13.86 -1.91
CA PRO A 557 -0.78 12.88 -2.62
C PRO A 557 -1.84 13.55 -3.50
N SER A 558 -2.38 14.72 -3.10
CA SER A 558 -3.31 15.48 -3.95
C SER A 558 -2.61 16.00 -5.20
N ILE A 559 -1.40 16.57 -5.06
CA ILE A 559 -0.62 17.09 -6.19
C ILE A 559 -0.24 15.98 -7.15
N LEU A 560 0.29 14.86 -6.67
CA LEU A 560 0.71 13.74 -7.51
C LEU A 560 -0.48 13.16 -8.27
N SER A 561 -1.46 12.61 -7.55
CA SER A 561 -2.61 11.97 -8.18
C SER A 561 -3.42 12.93 -9.06
N GLY A 562 -3.61 14.19 -8.63
CA GLY A 562 -4.33 15.19 -9.40
C GLY A 562 -3.57 15.60 -10.67
N PHE A 563 -2.25 15.80 -10.60
CA PHE A 563 -1.43 16.08 -11.77
C PHE A 563 -1.48 14.91 -12.76
N ASP A 564 -1.26 13.69 -12.24
CA ASP A 564 -1.26 12.47 -13.02
C ASP A 564 -2.60 12.19 -13.69
N LEU A 565 -3.73 12.73 -13.22
CA LEU A 565 -5.03 12.59 -13.88
C LEU A 565 -5.26 13.68 -14.95
N LEU A 566 -4.57 14.81 -14.86
CA LEU A 566 -4.76 15.98 -15.73
C LEU A 566 -3.70 16.12 -16.83
N CYS A 567 -2.52 15.53 -16.66
CA CYS A 567 -1.39 15.74 -17.56
C CYS A 567 -1.42 14.82 -18.79
N GLU A 568 -0.72 15.27 -19.84
CA GLU A 568 -0.29 14.41 -20.92
C GLU A 568 0.88 13.53 -20.45
N VAL A 569 0.66 12.22 -20.44
CA VAL A 569 1.69 11.23 -20.09
C VAL A 569 2.33 10.72 -21.38
N ARG A 570 3.64 10.87 -21.48
CA ARG A 570 4.47 10.31 -22.55
C ARG A 570 5.50 9.36 -21.96
N GLU A 571 5.90 8.36 -22.73
CA GLU A 571 6.92 7.40 -22.32
C GLU A 571 7.98 7.27 -23.43
N HIS A 572 9.26 7.26 -23.06
CA HIS A 572 10.32 6.79 -23.94
C HIS A 572 10.21 5.26 -24.10
N GLU A 573 10.41 4.75 -25.30
CA GLU A 573 10.25 3.32 -25.57
C GLU A 573 11.09 2.45 -24.62
N GLY A 574 10.42 1.52 -23.94
CA GLY A 574 11.05 0.61 -22.98
C GLY A 574 11.36 1.22 -21.61
N ALA A 575 10.98 2.48 -21.35
CA ALA A 575 11.24 3.10 -20.06
C ALA A 575 10.59 2.32 -18.91
N MET A 576 9.34 1.88 -19.08
CA MET A 576 8.56 1.13 -18.09
C MET A 576 8.76 -0.40 -18.10
N GLY A 577 9.66 -0.92 -18.93
CA GLY A 577 9.90 -2.37 -19.01
C GLY A 577 8.68 -3.16 -19.52
N ALA A 578 8.56 -4.42 -19.11
CA ALA A 578 7.47 -5.30 -19.55
C ALA A 578 6.23 -5.21 -18.64
N ARG A 579 6.43 -5.09 -17.32
CA ARG A 579 5.38 -4.94 -16.32
C ARG A 579 5.73 -3.82 -15.34
N ASP A 580 6.68 -4.13 -14.45
CA ASP A 580 7.37 -3.18 -13.57
C ASP A 580 8.83 -3.02 -14.04
N VAL A 581 9.50 -1.90 -13.71
CA VAL A 581 10.96 -1.82 -13.90
C VAL A 581 11.63 -2.21 -12.60
N LEU A 582 12.05 -3.47 -12.55
CA LEU A 582 12.95 -3.92 -11.50
C LEU A 582 14.38 -3.54 -11.88
N ASP A 583 14.83 -2.38 -11.43
CA ASP A 583 16.25 -2.12 -11.28
C ASP A 583 16.73 -2.84 -10.01
N ILE A 584 17.05 -4.14 -10.11
CA ILE A 584 17.56 -4.91 -8.96
C ILE A 584 19.01 -4.58 -8.67
#